data_AF-A0A7K2CRR9-F1
#
_entry.id   AF-A0A7K2CRR9-F1
#
_cell.length_a   1.000
_cell.length_b   1.000
_cell.length_c   1.000
_cell.angle_alpha   90.00
_cell.angle_beta   90.00
_cell.angle_gamma   90.00
#
_symmetry.space_group_name_H-M   'P 1'
#
loop_
_entity.id
_entity.type
_entity.pdbx_description
1 polymer ?
#
loop_
_entity_poly.entity_id
_entity_poly.type
_entity_poly.pdbx_seq_one_letter_code
_entity_poly.pdbx_strand_id
1 'polypeptide(L)'
;MSFLPEPGTRVPRTALESLAQADPRIAIGDVADQAAVAGVVAAAATAAGELDGRTAAIEGSGPICDALTIAVEDRGGTIVEMNGQADVLFAGAKMGAVDHALAEQLQVGTLVPYGPIPVTARALAILGRAGTTVVPDFISTAGPLFAWWPTGDSTPGVIAADAAAKITASLEEIADHPDGLFLAAAYRAEAFLATWQDSLPFGRPLAS
;
A
#
# COMPACT_ATOMS: atom_id res chain seq x y z
N MET A 1 -27.56 2.73 10.76
CA MET A 1 -26.11 2.46 10.65
C MET A 1 -25.91 1.67 9.37
N SER A 2 -25.33 2.25 8.33
CA SER A 2 -24.99 1.53 7.10
C SER A 2 -23.60 0.92 7.28
N PHE A 3 -23.52 -0.41 7.37
CA PHE A 3 -22.28 -1.16 7.33
C PHE A 3 -22.08 -1.65 5.89
N LEU A 4 -20.92 -1.36 5.30
CA LEU A 4 -20.59 -1.70 3.91
C LEU A 4 -19.47 -2.76 3.92
N PRO A 5 -19.81 -4.06 3.86
CA PRO A 5 -18.81 -5.12 3.91
C PRO A 5 -18.10 -5.31 2.57
N GLU A 6 -16.83 -5.72 2.64
CA GLU A 6 -16.10 -6.27 1.52
C GLU A 6 -15.94 -7.79 1.66
N PRO A 7 -15.80 -8.52 0.54
CA PRO A 7 -15.38 -9.91 0.60
C PRO A 7 -13.98 -10.00 1.23
N GLY A 8 -13.73 -11.13 1.88
CA GLY A 8 -12.42 -11.44 2.47
C GLY A 8 -12.12 -12.92 2.35
N THR A 9 -10.97 -13.36 2.86
CA THR A 9 -10.48 -14.75 2.73
C THR A 9 -11.51 -15.81 3.17
N ARG A 10 -12.43 -15.46 4.10
CA ARG A 10 -13.47 -16.36 4.60
C ARG A 10 -14.90 -15.95 4.23
N VAL A 11 -15.05 -14.85 3.51
CA VAL A 11 -16.36 -14.29 3.12
C VAL A 11 -16.31 -14.05 1.61
N PRO A 12 -16.73 -15.02 0.79
CA PRO A 12 -16.72 -14.83 -0.66
C PRO A 12 -17.74 -13.77 -1.07
N ARG A 13 -17.57 -13.18 -2.26
CA ARG A 13 -18.51 -12.17 -2.81
C ARG A 13 -19.96 -12.69 -2.84
N THR A 14 -20.16 -13.97 -3.12
CA THR A 14 -21.47 -14.63 -3.14
C THR A 14 -22.16 -14.59 -1.77
N ALA A 15 -21.41 -14.62 -0.67
CA ALA A 15 -21.96 -14.49 0.68
C ALA A 15 -22.47 -13.07 0.99
N LEU A 16 -22.12 -12.07 0.17
CA LEU A 16 -22.52 -10.68 0.33
C LEU A 16 -23.63 -10.26 -0.64
N GLU A 17 -24.15 -11.16 -1.48
CA GLU A 17 -25.17 -10.85 -2.51
C GLU A 17 -26.43 -10.22 -1.92
N SER A 18 -26.88 -10.68 -0.76
CA SER A 18 -28.06 -10.11 -0.08
C SER A 18 -27.83 -8.70 0.45
N LEU A 19 -26.57 -8.31 0.68
CA LEU A 19 -26.18 -6.99 1.14
C LEU A 19 -25.90 -6.02 -0.02
N ALA A 20 -25.58 -6.54 -1.20
CA ALA A 20 -25.31 -5.73 -2.40
C ALA A 20 -26.48 -4.83 -2.79
N GLN A 21 -27.73 -5.22 -2.49
CA GLN A 21 -28.91 -4.39 -2.77
C GLN A 21 -28.96 -3.09 -1.97
N ALA A 22 -28.29 -3.04 -0.82
CA ALA A 22 -28.21 -1.87 0.06
C ALA A 22 -26.87 -1.14 -0.03
N ASP A 23 -25.94 -1.64 -0.87
CA ASP A 23 -24.63 -1.04 -1.05
C ASP A 23 -24.71 0.11 -2.07
N PRO A 24 -24.44 1.37 -1.67
CA PRO A 24 -24.47 2.50 -2.59
C PRO A 24 -23.23 2.57 -3.47
N ARG A 25 -22.22 1.70 -3.28
CA ARG A 25 -20.97 1.69 -4.05
C ARG A 25 -21.18 1.04 -5.40
N ILE A 26 -20.38 1.47 -6.38
CA ILE A 26 -20.37 0.87 -7.70
C ILE A 26 -19.59 -0.45 -7.66
N ALA A 27 -20.02 -1.45 -8.43
CA ALA A 27 -19.27 -2.69 -8.59
C ALA A 27 -17.94 -2.41 -9.30
N ILE A 28 -16.83 -2.59 -8.58
CA ILE A 28 -15.50 -2.16 -9.04
C ILE A 28 -14.73 -3.18 -9.88
N GLY A 29 -15.16 -4.46 -9.95
CA GLY A 29 -14.51 -5.48 -10.81
C GLY A 29 -12.98 -5.43 -10.82
N ASP A 30 -12.38 -5.53 -12.00
CA ASP A 30 -10.93 -5.47 -12.22
C ASP A 30 -10.32 -4.07 -11.99
N VAL A 31 -11.16 -3.03 -11.82
CA VAL A 31 -10.68 -1.67 -11.52
C VAL A 31 -10.00 -1.62 -10.14
N ALA A 32 -10.45 -2.47 -9.21
CA ALA A 32 -9.84 -2.59 -7.89
C ALA A 32 -8.36 -2.96 -8.00
N ASP A 33 -8.05 -3.99 -8.79
CA ASP A 33 -6.70 -4.52 -8.96
C ASP A 33 -5.81 -3.51 -9.71
N GLN A 34 -6.35 -2.84 -10.73
CA GLN A 34 -5.64 -1.76 -11.42
C GLN A 34 -5.30 -0.60 -10.49
N ALA A 35 -6.25 -0.18 -9.64
CA ALA A 35 -6.04 0.88 -8.66
C ALA A 35 -5.05 0.46 -7.57
N ALA A 36 -5.06 -0.80 -7.15
CA ALA A 36 -4.09 -1.34 -6.19
C ALA A 36 -2.67 -1.27 -6.76
N VAL A 37 -2.44 -1.78 -7.98
CA VAL A 37 -1.12 -1.75 -8.63
C VAL A 37 -0.67 -0.32 -8.88
N ALA A 38 -1.55 0.53 -9.43
CA ALA A 38 -1.23 1.94 -9.68
C ALA A 38 -0.85 2.68 -8.40
N GLY A 39 -1.56 2.44 -7.30
CA GLY A 39 -1.27 3.02 -6.00
C GLY A 39 0.07 2.57 -5.42
N VAL A 40 0.35 1.27 -5.44
CA VAL A 40 1.62 0.70 -4.95
C VAL A 40 2.82 1.23 -5.75
N VAL A 41 2.70 1.31 -7.07
CA VAL A 41 3.77 1.81 -7.94
C VAL A 41 3.96 3.32 -7.78
N ALA A 42 2.88 4.09 -7.62
CA ALA A 42 2.97 5.52 -7.32
C ALA A 42 3.65 5.77 -5.97
N ALA A 43 3.33 4.94 -4.96
CA ALA A 43 3.99 5.02 -3.65
C ALA A 43 5.49 4.72 -3.75
N ALA A 44 5.88 3.72 -4.53
CA ALA A 44 7.29 3.43 -4.81
C ALA A 44 8.00 4.60 -5.48
N ALA A 45 7.42 5.13 -6.56
CA ALA A 45 8.00 6.27 -7.28
C ALA A 45 8.09 7.54 -6.42
N THR A 46 7.15 7.75 -5.50
CA THR A 46 7.15 8.93 -4.62
C THR A 46 8.21 8.79 -3.52
N ALA A 47 8.29 7.62 -2.87
CA ALA A 47 9.19 7.40 -1.73
C ALA A 47 10.64 7.11 -2.14
N ALA A 48 10.85 6.38 -3.24
CA ALA A 48 12.18 6.06 -3.73
C ALA A 48 12.70 7.08 -4.77
N GLY A 49 11.84 7.94 -5.30
CA GLY A 49 12.08 8.69 -6.54
C GLY A 49 11.67 7.87 -7.79
N GLU A 50 11.76 8.46 -8.98
CA GLU A 50 11.39 7.80 -10.24
C GLU A 50 12.03 6.41 -10.37
N LEU A 51 11.29 5.46 -10.95
CA LEU A 51 11.71 4.06 -11.06
C LEU A 51 12.67 3.79 -12.23
N ASP A 52 12.83 4.75 -13.15
CA ASP A 52 13.73 4.59 -14.30
C ASP A 52 15.17 4.36 -13.85
N GLY A 53 15.79 3.28 -14.32
CA GLY A 53 17.12 2.86 -13.93
C GLY A 53 17.26 2.30 -12.50
N ARG A 54 16.17 2.15 -11.75
CA ARG A 54 16.18 1.54 -10.40
C ARG A 54 16.00 0.03 -10.44
N THR A 55 16.49 -0.62 -9.40
CA THR A 55 16.28 -2.03 -9.12
C THR A 55 15.13 -2.24 -8.15
N ALA A 56 14.27 -3.23 -8.42
CA ALA A 56 13.19 -3.59 -7.53
C ALA A 56 13.16 -5.10 -7.25
N ALA A 57 12.90 -5.47 -6.00
CA ALA A 57 12.61 -6.82 -5.57
C ALA A 57 11.13 -6.95 -5.18
N ILE A 58 10.57 -8.16 -5.30
CA ILE A 58 9.20 -8.44 -4.91
C ILE A 58 9.19 -9.67 -3.99
N GLU A 59 8.70 -9.50 -2.77
CA GLU A 59 8.44 -10.59 -1.84
C GLU A 59 7.11 -11.25 -2.17
N GLY A 60 7.10 -12.55 -2.49
CA GLY A 60 5.90 -13.32 -2.80
C GLY A 60 5.73 -13.64 -4.29
N SER A 61 4.55 -14.15 -4.65
CA SER A 61 4.21 -14.53 -6.02
C SER A 61 2.71 -14.41 -6.29
N GLY A 62 2.32 -14.46 -7.56
CA GLY A 62 0.92 -14.41 -8.00
C GLY A 62 0.57 -13.15 -8.79
N PRO A 63 -0.71 -12.97 -9.16
CA PRO A 63 -1.11 -11.99 -10.17
C PRO A 63 -0.71 -10.54 -9.85
N ILE A 64 -0.74 -10.16 -8.57
CA ILE A 64 -0.31 -8.81 -8.16
C ILE A 64 1.21 -8.63 -8.33
N CYS A 65 2.02 -9.64 -8.03
CA CYS A 65 3.47 -9.60 -8.23
C CYS A 65 3.80 -9.55 -9.72
N ASP A 66 3.07 -10.28 -10.56
CA ASP A 66 3.21 -10.26 -12.01
C ASP A 66 2.88 -8.85 -12.56
N ALA A 67 1.80 -8.24 -12.07
CA ALA A 67 1.41 -6.89 -12.45
C ALA A 67 2.40 -5.81 -11.97
N LEU A 68 2.97 -5.97 -10.76
CA LEU A 68 4.02 -5.08 -10.25
C LEU A 68 5.29 -5.19 -11.08
N THR A 69 5.67 -6.41 -11.49
CA THR A 69 6.82 -6.65 -12.39
C THR A 69 6.66 -5.86 -13.67
N ILE A 70 5.53 -6.05 -14.38
CA ILE A 70 5.22 -5.32 -15.62
C ILE A 70 5.25 -3.80 -15.37
N ALA A 71 4.61 -3.33 -14.30
CA ALA A 71 4.50 -1.90 -14.04
C ALA A 71 5.83 -1.22 -13.70
N VAL A 72 6.77 -1.94 -13.10
CA VAL A 72 8.15 -1.47 -12.85
C VAL A 72 8.94 -1.44 -14.16
N GLU A 73 8.88 -2.51 -14.96
CA GLU A 73 9.57 -2.63 -16.25
C GLU A 73 9.09 -1.57 -17.26
N ASP A 74 7.78 -1.32 -17.33
CA ASP A 74 7.17 -0.28 -18.16
C ASP A 74 7.66 1.14 -17.79
N ARG A 75 8.24 1.31 -16.59
CA ARG A 75 8.81 2.57 -16.08
C ARG A 75 10.34 2.60 -16.14
N GLY A 76 10.97 1.64 -16.81
CA GLY A 76 12.43 1.57 -16.95
C GLY A 76 13.15 0.99 -15.73
N GLY A 77 12.41 0.46 -14.75
CA GLY A 77 12.99 -0.26 -13.63
C GLY A 77 13.39 -1.69 -14.02
N THR A 78 14.24 -2.32 -13.19
CA THR A 78 14.72 -3.69 -13.38
C THR A 78 14.33 -4.56 -12.18
N ILE A 79 13.71 -5.71 -12.43
CA ILE A 79 13.43 -6.69 -11.38
C ILE A 79 14.69 -7.48 -11.05
N VAL A 80 14.99 -7.60 -9.76
CA VAL A 80 16.12 -8.37 -9.22
C VAL A 80 15.64 -9.40 -8.20
N GLU A 81 16.50 -10.38 -7.91
CA GLU A 81 16.25 -11.40 -6.89
C GLU A 81 16.03 -10.77 -5.50
N MET A 82 15.03 -11.28 -4.78
CA MET A 82 14.61 -10.73 -3.47
C MET A 82 15.71 -10.72 -2.42
N ASN A 83 16.62 -11.70 -2.46
CA ASN A 83 17.71 -11.83 -1.50
C ASN A 83 18.93 -10.95 -1.85
N GLY A 84 18.84 -10.16 -2.93
CA GLY A 84 19.87 -9.22 -3.37
C GLY A 84 19.68 -7.81 -2.82
N GLN A 85 20.60 -6.91 -3.19
CA GLN A 85 20.43 -5.48 -2.99
C GLN A 85 19.43 -4.93 -4.02
N ALA A 86 18.49 -4.10 -3.57
CA ALA A 86 17.51 -3.45 -4.43
C ALA A 86 17.23 -2.01 -3.96
N ASP A 87 16.87 -1.11 -4.86
CA ASP A 87 16.44 0.24 -4.48
C ASP A 87 15.06 0.20 -3.80
N VAL A 88 14.17 -0.67 -4.31
CA VAL A 88 12.80 -0.84 -3.83
C VAL A 88 12.51 -2.31 -3.52
N LEU A 89 11.87 -2.59 -2.39
CA LEU A 89 11.25 -3.88 -2.10
C LEU A 89 9.74 -3.73 -2.01
N PHE A 90 9.00 -4.46 -2.84
CA PHE A 90 7.57 -4.66 -2.68
C PHE A 90 7.32 -5.84 -1.76
N ALA A 91 6.58 -5.66 -0.66
CA ALA A 91 6.27 -6.75 0.29
C ALA A 91 4.80 -6.75 0.71
N GLY A 92 4.21 -7.93 0.90
CA GLY A 92 2.75 -7.97 1.05
C GLY A 92 2.08 -9.33 0.97
N ALA A 93 2.83 -10.42 0.79
CA ALA A 93 2.21 -11.73 0.55
C ALA A 93 1.39 -12.21 1.75
N LYS A 94 1.76 -11.77 2.96
CA LYS A 94 1.07 -12.05 4.22
C LYS A 94 1.34 -10.98 5.26
N MET A 95 0.48 -10.95 6.29
CA MET A 95 0.75 -10.20 7.52
C MET A 95 2.08 -10.67 8.13
N GLY A 96 2.93 -9.71 8.50
CA GLY A 96 4.27 -10.00 9.03
C GLY A 96 5.15 -10.76 8.03
N ALA A 97 4.98 -10.54 6.72
CA ALA A 97 5.92 -11.02 5.71
C ALA A 97 7.36 -10.56 5.99
N VAL A 98 7.51 -9.34 6.50
CA VAL A 98 8.79 -8.75 6.91
C VAL A 98 8.84 -8.67 8.43
N ASP A 99 9.41 -9.71 9.02
CA ASP A 99 9.74 -9.78 10.43
C ASP A 99 11.18 -9.30 10.70
N HIS A 100 11.59 -9.37 11.95
CA HIS A 100 12.92 -8.95 12.38
C HIS A 100 14.06 -9.76 11.73
N ALA A 101 13.86 -11.06 11.48
CA ALA A 101 14.90 -11.92 10.93
C ALA A 101 15.13 -11.61 9.45
N LEU A 102 14.06 -11.36 8.70
CA LEU A 102 14.17 -10.89 7.31
C LEU A 102 14.74 -9.47 7.26
N ALA A 103 14.25 -8.55 8.10
CA ALA A 103 14.71 -7.16 8.14
C ALA A 103 16.22 -7.03 8.38
N GLU A 104 16.83 -7.90 9.18
CA GLU A 104 18.29 -7.91 9.41
C GLU A 104 19.12 -8.31 8.17
N GLN A 105 18.49 -8.93 7.17
CA GLN A 105 19.15 -9.41 5.95
C GLN A 105 18.92 -8.48 4.75
N LEU A 106 17.88 -7.66 4.79
CA LEU A 106 17.50 -6.80 3.67
C LEU A 106 18.52 -5.68 3.43
N GLN A 107 18.83 -5.44 2.16
CA GLN A 107 19.67 -4.34 1.68
C GLN A 107 18.87 -3.48 0.72
N VAL A 108 17.89 -2.73 1.26
CA VAL A 108 16.91 -2.01 0.44
C VAL A 108 16.76 -0.55 0.85
N GLY A 109 16.64 0.33 -0.15
CA GLY A 109 16.47 1.77 0.09
C GLY A 109 15.05 2.13 0.54
N THR A 110 14.05 1.53 -0.11
CA THR A 110 12.63 1.75 0.19
C THR A 110 11.88 0.43 0.26
N LEU A 111 11.00 0.26 1.26
CA LEU A 111 10.06 -0.85 1.36
C LEU A 111 8.64 -0.32 1.14
N VAL A 112 7.95 -0.89 0.16
CA VAL A 112 6.59 -0.50 -0.25
C VAL A 112 5.63 -1.67 -0.08
N PRO A 113 4.66 -1.56 0.84
CA PRO A 113 3.66 -2.60 1.00
C PRO A 113 2.75 -2.74 -0.22
N TYR A 114 2.47 -3.97 -0.68
CA TYR A 114 1.40 -4.27 -1.65
C TYR A 114 0.21 -5.03 -1.03
N GLY A 115 0.33 -5.41 0.24
CA GLY A 115 -0.71 -6.08 1.02
C GLY A 115 -0.77 -5.52 2.44
N PRO A 116 -1.80 -5.90 3.23
CA PRO A 116 -2.01 -5.34 4.56
C PRO A 116 -1.03 -5.90 5.59
N ILE A 117 -0.53 -4.99 6.43
CA ILE A 117 0.28 -5.21 7.63
C ILE A 117 1.48 -6.15 7.41
N PRO A 118 2.32 -5.94 6.37
CA PRO A 118 3.40 -6.88 6.09
C PRO A 118 4.60 -6.71 7.01
N VAL A 119 4.74 -5.56 7.68
CA VAL A 119 5.91 -5.22 8.49
C VAL A 119 5.57 -5.33 9.99
N THR A 120 6.40 -6.05 10.74
CA THR A 120 6.31 -6.09 12.21
C THR A 120 6.89 -4.83 12.84
N ALA A 121 6.48 -4.49 14.06
CA ALA A 121 7.03 -3.32 14.76
C ALA A 121 8.57 -3.37 14.94
N ARG A 122 9.11 -4.57 15.22
CA ARG A 122 10.55 -4.77 15.34
C ARG A 122 11.25 -4.62 13.99
N ALA A 123 10.67 -5.14 12.90
CA ALA A 123 11.22 -4.96 11.55
C ALA A 123 11.27 -3.48 11.16
N LEU A 124 10.20 -2.71 11.41
CA LEU A 124 10.16 -1.27 11.14
C LEU A 124 11.33 -0.54 11.85
N ALA A 125 11.59 -0.88 13.12
CA ALA A 125 12.68 -0.27 13.87
C ALA A 125 14.08 -0.65 13.33
N ILE A 126 14.26 -1.89 12.86
CA ILE A 126 15.53 -2.36 12.26
C ILE A 126 15.77 -1.65 10.92
N LEU A 127 14.76 -1.64 10.05
CA LEU A 127 14.80 -0.99 8.73
C LEU A 127 15.07 0.52 8.86
N GLY A 128 14.36 1.20 9.76
CA GLY A 128 14.58 2.63 9.99
C GLY A 128 16.00 2.94 10.48
N ARG A 129 16.58 2.11 11.35
CA ARG A 129 17.99 2.26 11.78
C ARG A 129 18.99 2.02 10.65
N ALA A 130 18.63 1.18 9.68
CA ALA A 130 19.42 0.93 8.47
C ALA A 130 19.25 2.04 7.41
N GLY A 131 18.38 3.02 7.64
CA GLY A 131 18.10 4.11 6.70
C GLY A 131 17.08 3.74 5.61
N THR A 132 16.40 2.59 5.72
CA THR A 132 15.34 2.22 4.79
C THR A 132 14.09 3.05 5.04
N THR A 133 13.55 3.64 3.97
CA THR A 133 12.24 4.30 4.00
C THR A 133 11.14 3.24 3.94
N VAL A 134 10.28 3.18 4.96
CA VAL A 134 9.14 2.25 4.98
C VAL A 134 7.85 3.02 4.73
N VAL A 135 7.22 2.75 3.58
CA VAL A 135 5.93 3.32 3.23
C VAL A 135 4.84 2.66 4.09
N PRO A 136 3.89 3.43 4.66
CA PRO A 136 2.75 2.86 5.37
C PRO A 136 1.82 2.13 4.41
N ASP A 137 1.46 0.90 4.78
CA ASP A 137 0.60 0.00 3.99
C ASP A 137 -0.79 0.58 3.75
N PHE A 138 -1.38 1.20 4.76
CA PHE A 138 -2.67 1.86 4.68
C PHE A 138 -2.67 3.11 3.77
N ILE A 139 -1.51 3.54 3.27
CA ILE A 139 -1.39 4.50 2.17
C ILE A 139 -1.17 3.76 0.84
N SER A 140 -0.13 2.93 0.72
CA SER A 140 0.22 2.30 -0.58
C SER A 140 -0.87 1.36 -1.11
N THR A 141 -1.62 0.72 -0.22
CA THR A 141 -2.71 -0.21 -0.57
C THR A 141 -4.09 0.45 -0.63
N ALA A 142 -4.18 1.78 -0.47
CA ALA A 142 -5.45 2.51 -0.45
C ALA A 142 -6.14 2.61 -1.82
N GLY A 143 -5.46 2.23 -2.90
CA GLY A 143 -5.93 2.38 -4.28
C GLY A 143 -7.38 1.94 -4.52
N PRO A 144 -7.79 0.72 -4.12
CA PRO A 144 -9.17 0.25 -4.29
C PRO A 144 -10.24 1.12 -3.60
N LEU A 145 -9.90 1.86 -2.54
CA LEU A 145 -10.85 2.74 -1.83
C LEU A 145 -11.37 3.85 -2.75
N PHE A 146 -10.54 4.31 -3.69
CA PHE A 146 -10.91 5.36 -4.64
C PHE A 146 -11.81 4.83 -5.78
N ALA A 147 -11.82 3.51 -6.02
CA ALA A 147 -12.68 2.91 -7.02
C ALA A 147 -14.15 2.84 -6.58
N TRP A 148 -14.44 2.91 -5.28
CA TRP A 148 -15.81 2.80 -4.76
C TRP A 148 -16.70 4.01 -5.05
N TRP A 149 -16.12 5.19 -5.32
CA TRP A 149 -16.85 6.43 -5.62
C TRP A 149 -16.26 7.15 -6.84
N PRO A 150 -16.42 6.61 -8.05
CA PRO A 150 -15.98 7.28 -9.27
C PRO A 150 -16.78 8.57 -9.50
N THR A 151 -16.12 9.61 -9.98
CA THR A 151 -16.74 10.90 -10.30
C THR A 151 -17.15 10.96 -11.77
N GLY A 152 -18.46 11.06 -12.05
CA GLY A 152 -18.93 11.16 -13.43
C GLY A 152 -18.65 9.89 -14.26
N ASP A 153 -18.26 10.06 -15.52
CA ASP A 153 -18.02 8.95 -16.47
C ASP A 153 -16.58 8.39 -16.38
N SER A 154 -16.05 8.19 -15.16
CA SER A 154 -14.68 7.69 -14.99
C SER A 154 -14.50 6.28 -15.56
N THR A 155 -13.46 6.11 -16.37
CA THR A 155 -13.02 4.80 -16.86
C THR A 155 -12.10 4.11 -15.84
N PRO A 156 -11.87 2.78 -15.93
CA PRO A 156 -10.91 2.08 -15.07
C PRO A 156 -9.53 2.74 -15.00
N GLY A 157 -8.98 3.15 -16.15
CA GLY A 157 -7.68 3.82 -16.20
C GLY A 157 -7.69 5.19 -15.53
N VAL A 158 -8.79 5.95 -15.63
CA VAL A 158 -8.93 7.24 -14.92
C VAL A 158 -9.00 7.03 -13.41
N ILE A 159 -9.72 6.01 -12.94
CA ILE A 159 -9.82 5.67 -11.52
C ILE A 159 -8.44 5.26 -10.97
N ALA A 160 -7.71 4.41 -11.69
CA ALA A 160 -6.37 4.00 -11.29
C ALA A 160 -5.38 5.19 -11.26
N ALA A 161 -5.48 6.12 -12.22
CA ALA A 161 -4.67 7.33 -12.24
C ALA A 161 -5.01 8.29 -11.08
N ASP A 162 -6.30 8.48 -10.77
CA ASP A 162 -6.74 9.29 -9.62
C ASP A 162 -6.29 8.67 -8.29
N ALA A 163 -6.37 7.34 -8.16
CA ALA A 163 -5.86 6.60 -7.01
C ALA A 163 -4.35 6.84 -6.80
N ALA A 164 -3.57 6.69 -7.88
CA ALA A 164 -2.14 6.98 -7.86
C ALA A 164 -1.85 8.43 -7.45
N ALA A 165 -2.55 9.41 -8.02
CA ALA A 165 -2.36 10.82 -7.70
C ALA A 165 -2.66 11.14 -6.23
N LYS A 166 -3.74 10.58 -5.67
CA LYS A 166 -4.10 10.75 -4.26
C LYS A 166 -3.08 10.11 -3.31
N ILE A 167 -2.51 8.97 -3.69
CA ILE A 167 -1.45 8.31 -2.93
C ILE A 167 -0.17 9.13 -2.96
N THR A 168 0.25 9.63 -4.13
CA THR A 168 1.40 10.54 -4.27
C THR A 168 1.22 11.78 -3.40
N ALA A 169 0.10 12.49 -3.51
CA ALA A 169 -0.18 13.67 -2.70
C ALA A 169 -0.13 13.37 -1.19
N SER A 170 -0.68 12.21 -0.78
CA SER A 170 -0.68 11.80 0.63
C SER A 170 0.72 11.56 1.18
N LEU A 171 1.64 11.04 0.36
CA LEU A 171 3.04 10.80 0.73
C LEU A 171 3.88 12.08 0.68
N GLU A 172 3.67 12.94 -0.31
CA GLU A 172 4.36 14.23 -0.42
C GLU A 172 4.10 15.12 0.80
N GLU A 173 2.88 15.11 1.34
CA GLU A 173 2.52 15.85 2.56
C GLU A 173 3.31 15.43 3.81
N ILE A 174 3.92 14.23 3.80
CA ILE A 174 4.63 13.66 4.96
C ILE A 174 6.10 13.32 4.67
N ALA A 175 6.62 13.65 3.48
CA ALA A 175 7.91 13.17 2.97
C ALA A 175 9.10 13.47 3.90
N ASP A 176 9.13 14.67 4.49
CA ASP A 176 10.26 15.17 5.29
C ASP A 176 10.05 15.01 6.81
N HIS A 177 9.10 14.19 7.23
CA HIS A 177 8.83 14.04 8.66
C HIS A 177 10.00 13.34 9.37
N PRO A 178 10.51 13.87 10.50
CA PRO A 178 11.72 13.37 11.16
C PRO A 178 11.61 11.91 11.66
N ASP A 179 10.39 11.47 11.97
CA ASP A 179 10.11 10.10 12.42
C ASP A 179 9.82 9.11 11.26
N GLY A 180 10.01 9.54 10.01
CA GLY A 180 9.74 8.77 8.80
C GLY A 180 8.26 8.67 8.43
N LEU A 181 8.00 8.16 7.21
CA LEU A 181 6.66 8.13 6.60
C LEU A 181 5.63 7.38 7.44
N PHE A 182 5.98 6.23 8.01
CA PHE A 182 5.02 5.39 8.73
C PHE A 182 4.42 6.11 9.94
N LEU A 183 5.27 6.74 10.77
CA LEU A 183 4.82 7.47 11.95
C LEU A 183 4.12 8.77 11.57
N ALA A 184 4.64 9.49 10.56
CA ALA A 184 4.01 10.70 10.05
C ALA A 184 2.57 10.47 9.57
N ALA A 185 2.36 9.40 8.81
CA ALA A 185 1.03 8.99 8.36
C ALA A 185 0.10 8.66 9.52
N ALA A 186 0.61 7.97 10.55
CA ALA A 186 -0.17 7.65 11.74
C ALA A 186 -0.53 8.92 12.54
N TYR A 187 0.40 9.86 12.71
CA TYR A 187 0.12 11.16 13.35
C TYR A 187 -0.92 11.96 12.59
N ARG A 188 -0.84 11.98 11.26
CA ARG A 188 -1.84 12.64 10.41
C ARG A 188 -3.23 12.02 10.59
N ALA A 189 -3.32 10.69 10.58
CA ALA A 189 -4.57 9.99 10.79
C ALA A 189 -5.14 10.27 12.20
N GLU A 190 -4.30 10.23 13.23
CA GLU A 190 -4.68 10.55 14.62
C GLU A 190 -5.18 11.99 14.76
N ALA A 191 -4.49 12.95 14.14
CA ALA A 191 -4.91 14.36 14.14
C ALA A 191 -6.26 14.55 13.44
N PHE A 192 -6.49 13.89 12.31
CA PHE A 192 -7.78 13.92 11.62
C PHE A 192 -8.89 13.31 12.48
N LEU A 193 -8.64 12.14 13.07
CA LEU A 193 -9.58 11.44 13.95
C LEU A 193 -9.96 12.30 15.17
N ALA A 194 -8.98 12.98 15.79
CA ALA A 194 -9.22 13.85 16.93
C ALA A 194 -10.16 15.04 16.63
N THR A 195 -10.47 15.33 15.36
CA THR A 195 -11.46 16.37 15.01
C THR A 195 -12.91 15.93 15.23
N TRP A 196 -13.17 14.63 15.43
CA TRP A 196 -14.54 14.09 15.55
C TRP A 196 -14.71 12.94 16.56
N GLN A 197 -13.66 12.55 17.29
CA GLN A 197 -13.75 11.64 18.44
C GLN A 197 -12.82 12.07 19.58
N ASP A 198 -13.26 11.84 20.82
CA ASP A 198 -12.51 12.23 22.02
C ASP A 198 -11.37 11.25 22.39
N SER A 199 -11.46 10.00 21.92
CA SER A 199 -10.49 8.94 22.21
C SER A 199 -9.96 8.30 20.94
N LEU A 200 -8.64 8.13 20.85
CA LEU A 200 -7.99 7.50 19.69
C LEU A 200 -7.88 5.98 19.83
N PRO A 201 -7.81 5.25 18.70
CA PRO A 201 -7.53 3.81 18.71
C PRO A 201 -6.20 3.50 19.41
N PHE A 202 -6.15 2.37 20.11
CA PHE A 202 -4.93 1.94 20.81
C PHE A 202 -3.93 1.29 19.86
N GLY A 203 -2.66 1.70 19.97
CA GLY A 203 -1.54 1.07 19.27
C GLY A 203 -1.28 1.62 17.87
N ARG A 204 -0.23 1.11 17.22
CA ARG A 204 0.12 1.41 15.82
C ARG A 204 -0.38 0.27 14.92
N PRO A 205 -0.72 0.55 13.64
CA PRO A 205 -1.19 -0.46 12.70
C PRO A 205 -0.04 -1.34 12.18
N LEU A 206 0.61 -2.08 13.07
CA LEU A 206 1.77 -2.92 12.78
C LEU A 206 1.50 -4.37 13.19
N ALA A 207 2.15 -5.32 12.53
CA ALA A 207 2.09 -6.71 12.93
C ALA A 207 2.88 -6.90 14.25
N SER A 208 2.37 -7.80 15.09
CA SER A 208 2.97 -8.20 16.36
C SER A 208 4.25 -9.02 16.15
#